data_AF-A0A5M8QZW3-F1
#
_entry.id   AF-A0A5M8QZW3-F1
#
_cell.length_a   1.000
_cell.length_b   1.000
_cell.length_c   1.000
_cell.angle_alpha   90.00
_cell.angle_beta   90.00
_cell.angle_gamma   90.00
#
_symmetry.space_group_name_H-M   'P 1'
#
loop_
_entity.id
_entity.type
_entity.pdbx_description
1 polymer ?
#
loop_
_entity_poly.entity_id
_entity_poly.type
_entity_poly.pdbx_seq_one_letter_code
_entity_poly.pdbx_strand_id
1 'polypeptide(L)'
;MTNYYLSSPTIDQNDVLEEYFSFITLDHQNDNMNPEIFEKLDAIYEEPEALRYYYKIVFSMCLKLIVLHKFENGELTQEEFDQQSKKPSEKNLMEPYGLSYLQYRALKDAKGTGPNMLTLKRTVDRLGYSFDKILYSEKVIKVVSDELEKIKNKNRVMNGLGLDIKPKK
;
A
#
# COMPACT_ATOMS: atom_id res chain seq x y z
N MET A 1 39.34 -23.35 -6.23
CA MET A 1 37.89 -23.22 -5.95
C MET A 1 37.67 -21.80 -5.49
N THR A 2 37.19 -20.93 -6.39
CA THR A 2 36.93 -19.51 -6.10
C THR A 2 35.41 -19.32 -6.08
N ASN A 3 34.89 -18.96 -4.90
CA ASN A 3 33.48 -18.63 -4.70
C ASN A 3 33.17 -17.30 -5.41
N TYR A 4 32.40 -17.37 -6.49
CA TYR A 4 31.74 -16.22 -7.07
C TYR A 4 30.50 -15.91 -6.21
N TYR A 5 30.66 -15.02 -5.24
CA TYR A 5 29.51 -14.27 -4.74
C TYR A 5 29.00 -13.43 -5.91
N LEU A 6 27.90 -13.89 -6.52
CA LEU A 6 27.07 -13.09 -7.40
C LEU A 6 26.59 -11.88 -6.59
N SER A 7 27.31 -10.77 -6.71
CA SER A 7 26.79 -9.45 -6.40
C SER A 7 25.56 -9.25 -7.27
N SER A 8 24.38 -9.34 -6.68
CA SER A 8 23.14 -8.91 -7.30
C SER A 8 23.35 -7.52 -7.89
N PRO A 9 22.92 -7.25 -9.14
CA PRO A 9 22.95 -5.90 -9.65
C PRO A 9 22.07 -5.06 -8.72
N THR A 10 22.69 -4.12 -8.00
CA THR A 10 22.02 -3.02 -7.33
C THR A 10 21.47 -2.11 -8.43
N ILE A 11 20.41 -2.56 -9.10
CA ILE A 11 19.53 -1.65 -9.82
C ILE A 11 19.05 -0.66 -8.76
N ASP A 12 19.26 0.62 -9.03
CA ASP A 12 18.81 1.69 -8.15
C ASP A 12 17.29 1.57 -8.01
N GLN A 13 16.84 0.96 -6.91
CA GLN A 13 15.42 0.69 -6.63
C GLN A 13 14.61 1.98 -6.63
N ASN A 14 15.26 3.14 -6.49
CA ASN A 14 14.63 4.45 -6.45
C ASN A 14 14.16 4.90 -7.84
N ASP A 15 14.95 4.72 -8.91
CA ASP A 15 14.56 5.14 -10.27
C ASP A 15 13.34 4.36 -10.76
N VAL A 16 13.30 3.06 -10.49
CA VAL A 16 12.16 2.20 -10.86
C VAL A 16 10.92 2.58 -10.04
N LEU A 17 11.06 2.85 -8.75
CA LEU A 17 9.92 3.29 -7.94
C LEU A 17 9.42 4.68 -8.31
N GLU A 18 10.30 5.63 -8.64
CA GLU A 18 9.91 6.99 -9.07
C GLU A 18 9.25 6.99 -10.47
N GLU A 19 9.71 6.14 -11.39
CA GLU A 19 9.16 6.05 -12.75
C GLU A 19 7.79 5.32 -12.77
N TYR A 20 7.60 4.25 -11.99
CA TYR A 20 6.31 3.52 -11.89
C TYR A 20 5.31 4.14 -10.91
N PHE A 21 5.81 5.00 -10.03
CA PHE A 21 5.02 5.71 -9.05
C PHE A 21 5.54 7.14 -8.92
N SER A 22 5.06 8.05 -9.76
CA SER A 22 5.36 9.49 -9.66
C SER A 22 5.04 10.14 -8.30
N PHE A 23 4.42 9.39 -7.38
CA PHE A 23 4.09 9.76 -6.02
C PHE A 23 4.82 8.92 -4.94
N ILE A 24 5.76 8.04 -5.29
CA ILE A 24 6.55 7.26 -4.31
C ILE A 24 8.02 7.50 -4.62
N THR A 25 8.58 8.46 -3.90
CA THR A 25 10.02 8.45 -3.62
C THR A 25 10.07 7.84 -2.23
N LEU A 26 10.53 6.59 -2.10
CA LEU A 26 10.76 6.02 -0.78
C LEU A 26 12.04 6.65 -0.27
N ASP A 27 11.93 7.77 0.44
CA ASP A 27 13.07 8.44 1.03
C ASP A 27 13.83 7.45 1.93
N HIS A 28 15.02 7.03 1.50
CA HIS A 28 15.78 5.97 2.17
C HIS A 28 16.60 6.49 3.36
N GLN A 29 16.59 7.81 3.62
CA GLN A 29 17.46 8.44 4.62
C GLN A 29 16.73 9.04 5.82
N ASN A 30 15.41 9.03 5.88
CA ASN A 30 14.69 9.65 7.01
C ASN A 30 14.35 8.61 8.09
N ASP A 31 15.39 8.20 8.85
CA ASP A 31 15.21 7.51 10.14
C ASP A 31 14.60 8.44 11.22
N ASN A 32 14.41 9.73 10.91
CA ASN A 32 13.68 10.68 11.73
C ASN A 32 12.21 10.76 11.27
N MET A 33 11.39 9.83 11.75
CA MET A 33 9.94 9.92 11.54
C MET A 33 9.39 11.23 12.12
N ASN A 34 8.79 12.06 11.26
CA ASN A 34 8.15 13.31 11.64
C ASN A 34 6.93 13.02 12.57
N PRO A 35 6.88 13.56 13.80
CA PRO A 35 5.76 13.37 14.73
C PRO A 35 4.39 13.68 14.12
N GLU A 36 4.32 14.66 13.20
CA GLU A 36 3.11 15.07 12.50
C GLU A 36 2.48 13.93 11.66
N ILE A 37 3.29 12.96 11.22
CA ILE A 37 2.81 11.80 10.47
C ILE A 37 1.96 10.89 11.35
N PHE A 38 2.40 10.67 12.60
CA PHE A 38 1.69 9.80 13.54
C PHE A 38 0.34 10.41 13.91
N GLU A 39 0.28 11.71 14.14
CA GLU A 39 -0.99 12.41 14.40
C GLU A 39 -1.98 12.28 13.22
N LYS A 40 -1.48 12.41 11.98
CA LYS A 40 -2.30 12.19 10.78
C LYS A 40 -2.76 10.74 10.64
N LEU A 41 -1.88 9.78 10.95
CA LEU A 41 -2.20 8.36 10.91
C LEU A 41 -3.26 7.99 11.96
N ASP A 42 -3.15 8.53 13.17
CA ASP A 42 -4.13 8.36 14.24
C ASP A 42 -5.50 8.90 13.79
N ALA A 43 -5.54 10.10 13.22
CA ALA A 43 -6.77 10.68 12.67
C ALA A 43 -7.38 9.83 11.53
N ILE A 44 -6.55 9.18 10.70
CA ILE A 44 -7.01 8.23 9.67
C ILE A 44 -7.61 6.98 10.32
N TYR A 45 -7.01 6.48 11.40
CA TYR A 45 -7.44 5.25 12.08
C TYR A 45 -8.77 5.42 12.83
N GLU A 46 -9.09 6.65 13.23
CA GLU A 46 -10.37 6.99 13.87
C GLU A 46 -11.55 7.09 12.89
N GLU A 47 -11.31 7.34 11.59
CA GLU A 47 -12.36 7.50 10.58
C GLU A 47 -12.46 6.25 9.66
N PRO A 48 -13.53 5.43 9.76
CA PRO A 48 -13.61 4.15 9.04
C PRO A 48 -13.51 4.24 7.51
N GLU A 49 -14.00 5.32 6.90
CA GLU A 49 -13.92 5.53 5.45
C GLU A 49 -12.49 5.85 5.03
N ALA A 50 -11.80 6.72 5.76
CA ALA A 50 -10.40 7.06 5.52
C ALA A 50 -9.48 5.86 5.76
N LEU A 51 -9.70 5.10 6.85
CA LEU A 51 -8.96 3.87 7.14
C LEU A 51 -9.11 2.83 6.02
N ARG A 52 -10.32 2.69 5.47
CA ARG A 52 -10.55 1.79 4.32
C ARG A 52 -9.81 2.27 3.08
N TYR A 53 -9.86 3.57 2.80
CA TYR A 53 -9.14 4.15 1.67
C TYR A 53 -7.63 3.96 1.82
N TYR A 54 -7.10 4.19 3.01
CA TYR A 54 -5.71 3.95 3.36
C TYR A 54 -5.25 2.52 3.08
N TYR A 55 -5.93 1.52 3.63
CA TYR A 55 -5.54 0.13 3.40
C TYR A 55 -5.72 -0.33 1.95
N LYS A 56 -6.63 0.26 1.16
CA LYS A 56 -6.68 0.02 -0.28
C LYS A 56 -5.41 0.49 -0.99
N ILE A 57 -4.88 1.65 -0.61
CA ILE A 57 -3.63 2.18 -1.19
C ILE A 57 -2.46 1.29 -0.78
N VAL A 58 -2.31 1.00 0.51
CA VAL A 58 -1.24 0.12 1.03
C VAL A 58 -1.26 -1.24 0.34
N PHE A 59 -2.44 -1.87 0.25
CA PHE A 59 -2.60 -3.17 -0.41
C PHE A 59 -2.22 -3.10 -1.90
N SER A 60 -2.68 -2.07 -2.62
CA SER A 60 -2.35 -1.85 -4.03
C SER A 60 -0.84 -1.67 -4.25
N MET A 61 -0.17 -0.92 -3.37
CA MET A 61 1.29 -0.76 -3.40
C MET A 61 2.00 -2.09 -3.20
N CYS A 62 1.58 -2.90 -2.22
CA CYS A 62 2.15 -4.22 -1.98
C CYS A 62 2.04 -5.13 -3.22
N LEU A 63 0.87 -5.14 -3.89
CA LEU A 63 0.69 -5.94 -5.12
C LEU A 63 1.65 -5.53 -6.23
N LYS A 64 1.84 -4.22 -6.42
CA LYS A 64 2.75 -3.70 -7.44
C LYS A 64 4.20 -4.04 -7.13
N LEU A 65 4.61 -4.05 -5.86
CA LEU A 65 5.95 -4.54 -5.48
C LEU A 65 6.13 -6.03 -5.79
N ILE A 66 5.08 -6.85 -5.57
CA ILE A 66 5.12 -8.26 -5.97
C ILE A 66 5.26 -8.39 -7.50
N VAL A 67 4.55 -7.58 -8.28
CA VAL A 67 4.66 -7.56 -9.75
C VAL A 67 6.06 -7.15 -10.19
N LEU A 68 6.63 -6.10 -9.58
CA LEU A 68 8.00 -5.65 -9.85
C LEU A 68 9.01 -6.76 -9.57
N HIS A 69 8.94 -7.39 -8.40
CA HIS A 69 9.83 -8.50 -8.04
C HIS A 69 9.78 -9.64 -9.05
N LYS A 70 8.57 -10.01 -9.50
CA LYS A 70 8.39 -11.06 -10.50
C LYS A 70 9.04 -10.68 -11.83
N PHE A 71 8.97 -9.43 -12.24
CA PHE A 71 9.64 -8.94 -13.43
C PHE A 71 11.17 -8.92 -13.26
N GLU A 72 11.69 -8.43 -12.13
CA GLU A 72 13.13 -8.42 -11.81
C GLU A 72 13.73 -9.84 -11.81
N ASN A 73 12.94 -10.86 -11.44
CA ASN A 73 13.34 -12.27 -11.47
C ASN A 73 13.12 -12.96 -12.83
N GLY A 74 12.60 -12.27 -13.84
CA GLY A 74 12.30 -12.85 -15.15
C GLY A 74 11.08 -13.80 -15.17
N GLU A 75 10.20 -13.73 -14.17
CA GLU A 75 8.94 -14.48 -14.14
C GLU A 75 7.84 -13.83 -14.98
N LEU A 76 8.04 -12.57 -15.39
CA LEU A 76 7.13 -11.83 -16.27
C LEU A 76 7.89 -11.30 -17.48
N THR A 77 7.26 -11.35 -18.64
CA THR A 77 7.66 -10.56 -19.80
C THR A 77 7.36 -9.08 -19.59
N GLN A 78 7.96 -8.19 -20.40
CA GLN A 78 7.66 -6.75 -20.36
C GLN A 78 6.16 -6.47 -20.55
N GLU A 79 5.50 -7.19 -21.47
CA GLU A 79 4.08 -7.01 -21.73
C GLU A 79 3.22 -7.40 -20.52
N GLU A 80 3.51 -8.55 -19.90
CA GLU A 80 2.80 -8.99 -18.70
C GLU A 80 3.02 -8.05 -17.52
N PHE A 81 4.24 -7.53 -17.38
CA PHE A 81 4.56 -6.53 -16.38
C PHE A 81 3.77 -5.23 -16.61
N ASP A 82 3.73 -4.69 -17.83
CA ASP A 82 2.97 -3.48 -18.15
C ASP A 82 1.47 -3.63 -17.86
N GLN A 83 0.91 -4.81 -18.16
CA GLN A 83 -0.49 -5.14 -17.89
C GLN A 83 -0.75 -5.25 -16.37
N GLN A 84 0.07 -6.02 -15.66
CA GLN A 84 -0.12 -6.26 -14.22
C GLN A 84 0.25 -5.05 -13.36
N SER A 85 1.14 -4.17 -13.79
CA SER A 85 1.47 -2.92 -13.11
C SER A 85 0.30 -1.93 -13.12
N LYS A 86 -0.55 -1.96 -14.16
CA LYS A 86 -1.78 -1.15 -14.23
C LYS A 86 -2.91 -1.76 -13.42
N LYS A 87 -3.10 -3.08 -13.52
CA LYS A 87 -4.17 -3.80 -12.83
C LYS A 87 -3.66 -5.14 -12.29
N PRO A 88 -3.05 -5.15 -11.09
CA PRO A 88 -2.49 -6.38 -10.52
C PRO A 88 -3.59 -7.41 -10.28
N SER A 89 -3.33 -8.67 -10.63
CA SER A 89 -4.26 -9.77 -10.34
C SER A 89 -4.13 -10.17 -8.88
N GLU A 90 -5.00 -9.62 -8.01
CA GLU A 90 -5.00 -9.90 -6.57
C GLU A 90 -4.97 -11.41 -6.28
N LYS A 91 -5.77 -12.19 -7.01
CA LYS A 91 -5.84 -13.64 -6.87
C LYS A 91 -4.48 -14.29 -7.18
N ASN A 92 -3.94 -14.04 -8.38
CA ASN A 92 -2.71 -14.69 -8.83
C ASN A 92 -1.50 -14.26 -8.00
N LEU A 93 -1.54 -13.06 -7.44
CA LEU A 93 -0.44 -12.51 -6.64
C LEU A 93 -0.51 -12.92 -5.18
N MET A 94 -1.71 -13.09 -4.59
CA MET A 94 -1.86 -13.32 -3.14
C MET A 94 -2.10 -14.78 -2.75
N GLU A 95 -2.77 -15.58 -3.59
CA GLU A 95 -3.02 -17.00 -3.30
C GLU A 95 -1.73 -17.81 -3.07
N PRO A 96 -0.63 -17.61 -3.85
CA PRO A 96 0.64 -18.30 -3.60
C PRO A 96 1.24 -18.02 -2.21
N TYR A 97 0.86 -16.91 -1.58
CA TYR A 97 1.30 -16.53 -0.23
C TYR A 97 0.29 -16.89 0.86
N GLY A 98 -0.72 -17.70 0.54
CA GLY A 98 -1.69 -18.21 1.50
C GLY A 98 -2.78 -17.20 1.90
N LEU A 99 -3.01 -16.15 1.09
CA LEU A 99 -4.11 -15.22 1.29
C LEU A 99 -5.24 -15.51 0.31
N SER A 100 -6.34 -16.07 0.85
CA SER A 100 -7.56 -16.33 0.09
C SER A 100 -8.29 -15.06 -0.31
N TYR A 101 -9.23 -15.19 -1.26
CA TYR A 101 -10.15 -14.13 -1.69
C TYR A 101 -10.78 -13.34 -0.53
N LEU A 102 -11.29 -14.06 0.47
CA LEU A 102 -11.94 -13.44 1.61
C LEU A 102 -10.95 -12.62 2.43
N GLN A 103 -9.72 -13.09 2.61
CA GLN A 103 -8.71 -12.44 3.44
C GLN A 103 -8.16 -11.16 2.80
N TYR A 104 -7.82 -11.19 1.50
CA TYR A 104 -7.35 -9.97 0.84
C TYR A 104 -8.48 -8.96 0.60
N ARG A 105 -9.74 -9.41 0.48
CA ARG A 105 -10.89 -8.50 0.52
C ARG A 105 -11.03 -7.83 1.87
N ALA A 106 -10.87 -8.60 2.95
CA ALA A 106 -10.94 -8.09 4.33
C ALA A 106 -9.86 -7.02 4.59
N LEU A 107 -8.64 -7.21 4.05
CA LEU A 107 -7.56 -6.20 4.08
C LEU A 107 -8.00 -4.88 3.43
N LYS A 108 -8.53 -4.92 2.21
CA LYS A 108 -9.03 -3.72 1.50
C LYS A 108 -10.20 -3.05 2.20
N ASP A 109 -11.01 -3.81 2.94
CA ASP A 109 -12.17 -3.29 3.66
C ASP A 109 -11.83 -2.84 5.09
N ALA A 110 -10.56 -2.87 5.51
CA ALA A 110 -10.11 -2.59 6.87
C ALA A 110 -10.74 -3.47 7.95
N LYS A 111 -11.15 -4.70 7.60
CA LYS A 111 -11.82 -5.64 8.51
C LYS A 111 -10.92 -6.85 8.75
N GLY A 112 -10.40 -7.03 9.97
CA GLY A 112 -9.57 -8.21 10.32
C GLY A 112 -8.09 -8.04 9.99
N THR A 113 -7.50 -6.95 10.46
CA THR A 113 -6.20 -6.41 10.03
C THR A 113 -5.00 -7.16 10.59
N GLY A 114 -5.02 -7.68 11.82
CA GLY A 114 -3.79 -8.23 12.43
C GLY A 114 -3.14 -9.39 11.64
N PRO A 115 -3.78 -10.57 11.55
CA PRO A 115 -3.15 -11.73 10.92
C PRO A 115 -2.93 -11.58 9.41
N ASN A 116 -3.89 -11.01 8.69
CA ASN A 116 -3.79 -10.85 7.24
C ASN A 116 -2.75 -9.78 6.87
N MET A 117 -2.64 -8.70 7.64
CA MET A 117 -1.63 -7.66 7.39
C MET A 117 -0.24 -8.18 7.71
N LEU A 118 -0.11 -9.01 8.76
CA LEU A 118 1.16 -9.67 9.07
C LEU A 118 1.60 -10.60 7.93
N THR A 119 0.67 -11.32 7.30
CA THR A 119 1.00 -12.11 6.11
C THR A 119 1.44 -11.22 4.96
N LEU A 120 0.73 -10.13 4.68
CA LEU A 120 1.10 -9.17 3.63
C LEU A 120 2.49 -8.56 3.90
N LYS A 121 2.75 -8.12 5.12
CA LYS A 121 4.06 -7.63 5.59
C LYS A 121 5.16 -8.65 5.33
N ARG A 122 4.97 -9.88 5.80
CA ARG A 122 5.95 -10.97 5.62
C ARG A 122 6.20 -11.27 4.15
N THR A 123 5.18 -11.21 3.31
CA THR A 123 5.35 -11.39 1.87
C THR A 123 6.26 -10.30 1.31
N VAL A 124 5.93 -9.04 1.50
CA VAL A 124 6.69 -7.90 0.96
C VAL A 124 8.13 -7.89 1.49
N ASP A 125 8.31 -8.11 2.80
CA ASP A 125 9.62 -8.17 3.44
C ASP A 125 10.49 -9.32 2.90
N ARG A 126 9.90 -10.48 2.58
CA ARG A 126 10.62 -11.61 1.95
C ARG A 126 11.08 -11.33 0.53
N LEU A 127 10.37 -10.44 -0.19
CA LEU A 127 10.75 -10.02 -1.54
C LEU A 127 11.84 -8.94 -1.52
N GLY A 128 12.28 -8.50 -0.33
CA GLY A 128 13.36 -7.52 -0.17
C GLY A 128 12.90 -6.07 -0.05
N TYR A 129 11.59 -5.81 0.01
CA TYR A 129 11.06 -4.45 0.21
C TYR A 129 10.61 -4.24 1.64
N SER A 130 10.67 -3.00 2.14
CA SER A 130 10.21 -2.68 3.50
C SER A 130 8.72 -2.36 3.51
N PHE A 131 7.91 -3.25 4.10
CA PHE A 131 6.49 -2.98 4.33
C PHE A 131 6.27 -1.74 5.22
N ASP A 132 7.13 -1.53 6.22
CA ASP A 132 6.99 -0.41 7.15
C ASP A 132 7.21 0.94 6.43
N LYS A 133 8.10 1.01 5.43
CA LYS A 133 8.24 2.20 4.57
C LYS A 133 6.96 2.52 3.76
N ILE A 134 6.15 1.51 3.44
CA ILE A 134 4.84 1.72 2.79
C ILE A 134 3.83 2.22 3.81
N LEU A 135 3.76 1.56 4.98
CA LEU A 135 2.82 1.86 6.05
C LEU A 135 3.07 3.23 6.70
N TYR A 136 4.29 3.75 6.64
CA TYR A 136 4.63 5.06 7.21
C TYR A 136 5.02 6.06 6.12
N SER A 137 4.66 5.80 4.86
CA SER A 137 4.94 6.71 3.77
C SER A 137 4.20 8.04 3.97
N GLU A 138 4.97 9.12 4.15
CA GLU A 138 4.43 10.49 4.22
C GLU A 138 3.51 10.83 3.06
N LYS A 139 3.89 10.41 1.85
CA LYS A 139 3.11 10.67 0.63
C LYS A 139 1.76 9.95 0.67
N VAL A 140 1.73 8.68 1.09
CA VAL A 140 0.47 7.93 1.26
C VAL A 140 -0.40 8.58 2.33
N ILE A 141 0.18 8.89 3.49
CA ILE A 141 -0.53 9.46 4.63
C ILE A 141 -1.10 10.84 4.27
N LYS A 142 -0.35 11.67 3.52
CA LYS A 142 -0.81 12.96 3.02
C LYS A 142 -2.01 12.81 2.08
N VAL A 143 -1.92 11.92 1.08
CA VAL A 143 -3.03 11.67 0.13
C VAL A 143 -4.31 11.26 0.85
N VAL A 144 -4.20 10.40 1.87
CA VAL A 144 -5.37 9.98 2.64
C VAL A 144 -5.87 11.09 3.57
N SER A 145 -4.98 11.88 4.17
CA SER A 145 -5.35 13.03 5.00
C SER A 145 -6.15 14.06 4.20
N ASP A 146 -5.73 14.34 2.95
CA ASP A 146 -6.46 15.23 2.05
C ASP A 146 -7.87 14.68 1.73
N GLU A 147 -8.01 13.36 1.58
CA GLU A 147 -9.31 12.72 1.38
C GLU A 147 -10.18 12.73 2.66
N LEU A 148 -9.57 12.52 3.83
CA LEU A 148 -10.23 12.64 5.14
C LEU A 148 -10.83 14.04 5.33
N GLU A 149 -10.10 15.09 4.97
CA GLU A 149 -10.61 16.47 5.04
C GLU A 149 -11.79 16.69 4.07
N LYS A 150 -11.77 16.09 2.88
CA LYS A 150 -12.94 16.12 1.97
C LYS A 150 -14.14 15.41 2.58
N ILE A 151 -13.95 14.25 3.20
CA ILE A 151 -15.02 13.48 3.87
C ILE A 151 -15.63 14.32 5.00
N LYS A 152 -14.79 14.87 5.88
CA LYS A 152 -15.23 15.77 6.97
C LYS A 152 -15.99 16.99 6.44
N ASN A 153 -15.50 17.62 5.38
CA ASN A 153 -16.15 18.79 4.79
C ASN A 153 -17.50 18.44 4.14
N LYS A 154 -17.62 17.29 3.47
CA LYS A 154 -18.90 16.78 2.96
C LYS A 154 -19.90 16.57 4.11
N ASN A 155 -19.47 15.93 5.20
CA ASN A 155 -20.31 15.67 6.36
C ASN A 155 -20.75 16.97 7.06
N ARG A 156 -19.86 17.96 7.18
CA ARG A 156 -20.19 19.30 7.70
C ARG A 156 -21.23 20.00 6.86
N VAL A 157 -21.11 19.94 5.53
CA VAL A 157 -22.09 20.54 4.60
C VAL A 157 -23.44 19.84 4.71
N MET A 158 -23.48 18.50 4.77
CA MET A 158 -24.74 17.75 4.95
C MET A 158 -25.44 18.05 6.28
N ASN A 159 -24.67 18.14 7.37
CA ASN A 159 -25.19 18.48 8.69
C ASN A 159 -25.65 19.95 8.76
N GLY A 160 -24.94 20.87 8.12
CA GLY A 160 -25.32 22.28 8.02
C GLY A 160 -26.56 22.52 7.14
N LEU A 161 -26.87 21.60 6.22
CA LEU A 161 -28.08 21.60 5.40
C LEU A 161 -29.25 20.84 6.04
N GLY A 162 -29.08 20.27 7.25
CA GLY A 162 -30.11 19.50 7.95
C GLY A 162 -30.48 18.17 7.26
N LEU A 163 -29.61 17.65 6.39
CA LEU A 163 -29.82 16.37 5.71
C LEU A 163 -29.25 15.23 6.56
N ASP A 164 -29.88 14.96 7.70
CA ASP A 164 -29.59 13.76 8.48
C ASP A 164 -30.01 12.52 7.68
N ILE A 165 -29.05 11.86 7.05
CA ILE A 165 -29.25 10.55 6.46
C ILE A 165 -29.39 9.56 7.62
N LYS A 166 -30.64 9.28 8.01
CA LYS A 166 -30.93 8.20 8.96
C LYS A 166 -30.23 6.92 8.48
N PRO A 167 -29.48 6.21 9.34
CA PRO A 167 -28.93 4.92 8.97
C PRO A 167 -30.09 3.97 8.67
N LYS A 168 -30.08 3.37 7.47
CA LYS A 168 -30.99 2.26 7.15
C LYS A 168 -30.68 1.10 8.11
N LYS A 169 -31.66 0.78 8.97
CA LYS A 169 -31.69 -0.46 9.76
C LYS A 169 -31.74 -1.68 8.84
#